data_AF-A0A954M4G3-F1
#
_entry.id   AF-A0A954M4G3-F1
#
_cell.length_a   1.000
_cell.length_b   1.000
_cell.length_c   1.000
_cell.angle_alpha   90.00
_cell.angle_beta   90.00
_cell.angle_gamma   90.00
#
_symmetry.space_group_name_H-M   'P 1'
#
loop_
_entity.id
_entity.type
_entity.pdbx_description
1 polymer ?
#
loop_
_entity_poly.entity_id
_entity_poly.type
_entity_poly.pdbx_seq_one_letter_code
_entity_poly.pdbx_strand_id
1 'polypeptide(L)'
;MQFTFAQNRYADTQTLAAALLKQNPKDELAANFSGVCQFANHDFAGAVATLEGAEKNGILIPDLGGRYLEDARKYVELWTKEQAVRTAEDAAAPAEQLPQVLIKTTRGDITIELLENEAPNAVANFISLVENKFYDGIRFHRVIPGFMAQGGCPNSKDDAQGVPGTGGP
;
A
#
# COMPACT_ATOMS: atom_id res chain seq x y z
N MET A 1 8.53 0.41 25.93
CA MET A 1 8.18 -0.31 24.68
C MET A 1 7.98 0.75 23.61
N GLN A 2 8.86 0.86 22.62
CA GLN A 2 8.79 1.90 21.59
C GLN A 2 7.84 1.45 20.49
N PHE A 3 6.76 2.20 20.25
CA PHE A 3 5.89 2.03 19.08
C PHE A 3 6.56 2.68 17.88
N THR A 4 7.17 1.88 17.00
CA THR A 4 7.78 2.41 15.76
C THR A 4 7.08 1.83 14.55
N PHE A 5 6.44 2.69 13.75
CA PHE A 5 5.88 2.35 12.43
C PHE A 5 6.93 1.81 11.44
N ALA A 6 8.22 1.99 11.73
CA ALA A 6 9.35 1.61 10.88
C ALA A 6 9.42 0.13 10.50
N GLN A 7 8.71 -0.76 11.20
CA GLN A 7 8.72 -2.21 10.93
C GLN A 7 7.48 -2.72 10.17
N ASN A 8 6.56 -1.84 9.73
CA ASN A 8 5.29 -2.22 9.07
C ASN A 8 4.44 -3.27 9.83
N ARG A 9 4.57 -3.33 11.16
CA ARG A 9 3.82 -4.27 12.02
C ARG A 9 2.46 -3.70 12.44
N TYR A 10 1.67 -3.23 11.46
CA TYR A 10 0.40 -2.55 11.73
C TYR A 10 -0.64 -3.47 12.36
N ALA A 11 -0.75 -4.72 11.91
CA ALA A 11 -1.68 -5.70 12.47
C ALA A 11 -1.39 -6.04 13.95
N ASP A 12 -0.11 -6.26 14.29
CA ASP A 12 0.30 -6.52 15.67
C ASP A 12 0.04 -5.28 16.56
N THR A 13 0.36 -4.11 16.03
CA THR A 13 0.19 -2.84 16.74
C THR A 13 -1.29 -2.54 16.97
N GLN A 14 -2.16 -2.81 15.99
CA GLN A 14 -3.60 -2.69 16.12
C GLN A 14 -4.14 -3.62 17.22
N THR A 15 -3.67 -4.87 17.26
CA THR A 15 -4.06 -5.85 18.27
C THR A 15 -3.70 -5.37 19.68
N LEU A 16 -2.47 -4.87 19.84
CA LEU A 16 -2.00 -4.33 21.11
C LEU A 16 -2.76 -3.06 21.52
N ALA A 17 -2.97 -2.13 20.59
CA ALA A 17 -3.70 -0.89 20.85
C ALA A 17 -5.16 -1.17 21.26
N ALA A 18 -5.82 -2.12 20.61
CA ALA A 18 -7.16 -2.57 21.00
C ALA A 18 -7.19 -3.18 22.42
N ALA A 19 -6.15 -3.91 22.83
CA ALA A 19 -6.04 -4.42 24.19
C ALA A 19 -5.85 -3.31 25.24
N LEU A 20 -5.06 -2.29 24.92
CA LEU A 20 -4.85 -1.12 25.79
C LEU A 20 -6.12 -0.30 25.96
N LEU A 21 -6.87 -0.07 24.88
CA LEU A 21 -8.14 0.66 24.92
C LEU A 21 -9.22 -0.04 25.75
N LYS A 22 -9.19 -1.37 25.87
CA LYS A 22 -10.07 -2.10 26.79
C LYS A 22 -9.75 -1.83 28.26
N GLN A 23 -8.48 -1.61 28.59
CA GLN A 23 -8.04 -1.34 29.97
C GLN A 23 -8.20 0.14 30.32
N ASN A 24 -7.84 1.02 29.38
CA ASN A 24 -7.97 2.47 29.51
C ASN A 24 -8.56 3.05 28.21
N PRO A 25 -9.91 3.23 28.14
CA PRO A 25 -10.58 3.77 26.96
C PRO A 25 -10.18 5.20 26.59
N LYS A 26 -9.54 5.94 27.51
CA LYS A 26 -9.06 7.32 27.30
C LYS A 26 -7.56 7.41 27.08
N ASP A 27 -6.89 6.28 26.81
CA ASP A 27 -5.48 6.30 26.47
C ASP A 27 -5.26 6.99 25.11
N GLU A 28 -4.67 8.19 25.17
CA GLU A 28 -4.46 9.08 24.04
C GLU A 28 -3.63 8.41 22.94
N LEU A 29 -2.49 7.82 23.30
CA LEU A 29 -1.60 7.19 22.33
C LEU A 29 -2.25 5.94 21.74
N ALA A 30 -2.86 5.08 22.57
CA ALA A 30 -3.49 3.86 22.08
C ALA A 30 -4.62 4.15 21.08
N ALA A 31 -5.45 5.17 21.34
CA ALA A 31 -6.54 5.56 20.43
C ALA A 31 -6.01 6.03 19.07
N ASN A 32 -5.03 6.93 19.07
CA ASN A 32 -4.45 7.47 17.83
C ASN A 32 -3.68 6.40 17.05
N PHE A 33 -2.83 5.61 17.71
CA PHE A 33 -2.10 4.52 17.05
C PHE A 33 -3.04 3.44 16.50
N SER A 34 -4.10 3.09 17.21
CA SER A 34 -5.11 2.14 16.71
C SER A 34 -5.73 2.64 15.41
N GLY A 35 -6.16 3.90 15.37
CA GLY A 35 -6.75 4.50 14.17
C GLY A 35 -5.79 4.54 12.98
N VAL A 36 -4.52 4.91 13.20
CA VAL A 36 -3.50 4.89 12.13
C VAL A 36 -3.24 3.47 11.63
N CYS A 37 -3.20 2.47 12.52
CA CYS A 37 -2.98 1.08 12.11
C CYS A 37 -4.18 0.51 11.34
N GLN A 38 -5.41 0.85 11.75
CA GLN A 38 -6.63 0.50 11.01
C GLN A 38 -6.60 1.09 9.60
N PHE A 39 -6.24 2.37 9.47
CA PHE A 39 -6.07 3.02 8.17
C PHE A 39 -5.03 2.30 7.30
N ALA A 40 -3.86 1.99 7.87
CA ALA A 40 -2.79 1.29 7.16
C ALA A 40 -3.18 -0.13 6.72
N ASN A 41 -4.11 -0.78 7.43
CA ASN A 41 -4.64 -2.11 7.10
C ASN A 41 -5.91 -2.06 6.23
N HIS A 42 -6.24 -0.90 5.65
CA HIS A 42 -7.43 -0.66 4.82
C HIS A 42 -8.78 -0.84 5.55
N ASP A 43 -8.77 -0.87 6.89
CA ASP A 43 -9.98 -0.77 7.74
C ASP A 43 -10.33 0.70 7.94
N PHE A 44 -10.73 1.37 6.85
CA PHE A 44 -11.03 2.81 6.89
C PHE A 44 -12.22 3.14 7.77
N ALA A 45 -13.26 2.29 7.80
CA ALA A 45 -14.42 2.48 8.64
C ALA A 45 -14.08 2.36 10.13
N GLY A 46 -13.27 1.36 10.51
CA GLY A 46 -12.75 1.21 11.86
C GLY A 46 -11.84 2.37 12.26
N ALA A 47 -11.00 2.85 11.33
CA ALA A 47 -10.16 4.02 11.55
C ALA A 47 -10.97 5.27 11.86
N VAL A 48 -12.01 5.57 11.07
CA VAL A 48 -12.94 6.68 11.32
C VAL A 48 -13.59 6.54 12.69
N ALA A 49 -14.17 5.38 13.00
CA ALA A 49 -14.86 5.16 14.27
C ALA A 49 -13.95 5.41 15.48
N THR A 50 -12.70 4.93 15.41
CA THR A 50 -11.71 5.08 16.49
C THR A 50 -11.24 6.52 16.62
N LEU A 51 -10.89 7.18 15.50
CA LEU A 51 -10.34 8.53 15.51
C LEU A 51 -11.39 9.60 15.82
N GLU A 52 -12.64 9.44 15.38
CA GLU A 52 -13.74 10.30 15.80
C GLU A 52 -14.08 10.11 17.28
N GLY A 53 -13.96 8.88 17.78
CA GLY A 53 -14.03 8.60 19.22
C GLY A 53 -12.95 9.35 19.99
N ALA A 54 -11.72 9.38 19.48
CA ALA A 54 -10.62 10.14 20.07
C ALA A 54 -10.88 11.66 20.03
N GLU A 55 -11.40 12.17 18.91
CA GLU A 55 -11.78 13.58 18.73
C GLU A 55 -12.83 14.02 19.75
N LYS A 56 -13.93 13.25 19.86
CA LYS A 56 -15.03 13.54 20.81
C LYS A 56 -14.58 13.51 22.26
N ASN A 57 -13.59 12.68 22.58
CA ASN A 57 -13.03 12.57 23.92
C ASN A 57 -11.91 13.60 24.22
N GLY A 58 -11.55 14.45 23.24
CA GLY A 58 -10.49 15.45 23.39
C GLY A 58 -9.08 14.86 23.48
N ILE A 59 -8.89 13.62 22.98
CA ILE A 59 -7.62 12.88 23.00
C ILE A 59 -7.06 12.63 21.59
N LEU A 60 -7.59 13.30 20.57
CA LEU A 60 -7.05 13.23 19.22
C LEU A 60 -5.74 14.02 19.16
N ILE A 61 -4.67 13.37 18.70
CA ILE A 61 -3.37 14.00 18.46
C ILE A 61 -3.39 14.50 17.01
N PRO A 62 -3.35 15.84 16.77
CA PRO A 62 -3.48 16.39 15.41
C PRO A 62 -2.41 15.87 14.44
N ASP A 63 -1.16 15.79 14.89
CA ASP A 63 -0.02 15.35 14.07
C ASP A 63 0.14 13.82 13.95
N LEU A 64 -0.73 13.04 14.59
CA LEU A 64 -0.74 11.59 14.51
C LEU A 64 -2.07 11.09 13.96
N GLY A 65 -3.09 10.91 14.81
CA GLY A 65 -4.39 10.41 14.36
C GLY A 65 -5.15 11.43 13.50
N GLY A 66 -5.02 12.72 13.81
CA GLY A 66 -5.70 13.79 13.07
C GLY A 66 -5.35 13.81 11.58
N ARG A 67 -4.09 13.54 11.23
CA ARG A 67 -3.62 13.46 9.82
C ARG A 67 -4.35 12.41 8.99
N TYR A 68 -4.84 11.34 9.62
CA TYR A 68 -5.49 10.24 8.92
C TYR A 68 -7.01 10.31 8.98
N LEU A 69 -7.61 11.13 9.85
CA LEU A 69 -9.06 11.12 10.05
C LEU A 69 -9.82 11.63 8.81
N GLU A 70 -9.41 12.74 8.22
CA GLU A 70 -10.05 13.27 7.00
C GLU A 70 -9.88 12.33 5.81
N ASP A 71 -8.68 11.80 5.63
CA ASP A 71 -8.41 10.80 4.60
C ASP A 71 -9.27 9.56 4.84
N ALA A 72 -9.31 9.01 6.05
CA ALA A 72 -10.09 7.82 6.38
C ALA A 72 -11.57 8.00 5.98
N ARG A 73 -12.17 9.15 6.29
CA ARG A 73 -13.55 9.48 5.90
C ARG A 73 -13.76 9.39 4.39
N LYS A 74 -12.85 9.96 3.62
CA LYS A 74 -12.88 9.90 2.15
C LYS A 74 -12.69 8.48 1.63
N TYR A 75 -11.76 7.74 2.22
CA TYR A 75 -11.41 6.40 1.76
C TYR A 75 -12.48 5.35 2.07
N VAL A 76 -13.39 5.54 3.04
CA VAL A 76 -14.52 4.61 3.26
C VAL A 76 -15.34 4.40 1.98
N GLU A 77 -15.73 5.48 1.31
CA GLU A 77 -16.54 5.38 0.08
C GLU A 77 -15.71 4.86 -1.11
N LEU A 78 -14.49 5.39 -1.28
CA LEU A 78 -13.60 4.99 -2.37
C LEU A 78 -13.23 3.50 -2.27
N TRP A 79 -12.92 3.02 -1.08
CA TRP A 79 -12.58 1.63 -0.84
C TRP A 79 -13.78 0.70 -1.05
N THR A 80 -14.99 1.14 -0.71
CA THR A 80 -16.21 0.36 -1.00
C THR A 80 -16.42 0.21 -2.51
N LYS A 81 -16.20 1.28 -3.28
CA LYS A 81 -16.27 1.22 -4.76
C LYS A 81 -15.19 0.30 -5.31
N GLU A 82 -13.95 0.45 -4.85
CA GLU A 82 -12.82 -0.40 -5.22
C GLU A 82 -13.08 -1.89 -4.91
N GLN A 83 -13.59 -2.21 -3.72
CA GLN A 83 -13.94 -3.59 -3.35
C GLN A 83 -15.01 -4.18 -4.27
N ALA A 84 -15.99 -3.38 -4.69
CA ALA A 84 -17.02 -3.82 -5.63
C ALA A 84 -16.42 -4.11 -7.02
N VAL A 85 -15.49 -3.28 -7.49
CA VAL A 85 -14.76 -3.50 -8.74
C VAL A 85 -13.96 -4.80 -8.66
N ARG A 86 -13.15 -4.98 -7.61
CA ARG A 86 -12.36 -6.20 -7.41
C ARG A 86 -13.21 -7.46 -7.34
N THR A 87 -14.35 -7.39 -6.64
CA THR A 87 -15.27 -8.53 -6.55
C THR A 87 -15.85 -8.89 -7.93
N ALA A 88 -16.12 -7.88 -8.77
CA ALA A 88 -16.58 -8.10 -10.13
C ALA A 88 -15.48 -8.67 -11.03
N GLU A 89 -14.24 -8.18 -10.90
CA GLU A 89 -13.06 -8.68 -11.62
C GLU A 89 -12.75 -10.14 -11.24
N ASP A 90 -12.74 -10.47 -9.95
CA ASP A 90 -12.55 -11.84 -9.44
C ASP A 90 -13.65 -12.81 -9.92
N ALA A 91 -14.87 -12.31 -10.11
CA ALA A 91 -16.01 -13.08 -10.61
C ALA A 91 -16.09 -13.14 -12.15
N ALA A 92 -15.26 -12.37 -12.86
CA ALA A 92 -15.27 -12.30 -14.31
C ALA A 92 -14.80 -13.62 -14.93
N ALA A 93 -15.36 -13.95 -16.10
CA ALA A 93 -14.94 -15.13 -16.85
C ALA A 93 -13.45 -15.00 -17.26
N PRO A 94 -12.72 -16.11 -17.48
CA PRO A 94 -11.29 -16.05 -17.83
C PRO A 94 -10.96 -15.21 -19.07
N ALA A 95 -11.92 -15.02 -19.98
CA ALA A 95 -11.76 -14.20 -21.18
C ALA A 95 -11.89 -12.69 -20.93
N GLU A 96 -12.36 -12.30 -19.74
CA GLU A 96 -12.59 -10.91 -19.32
C GLU A 96 -11.62 -10.47 -18.22
N GLN A 97 -10.72 -11.37 -17.79
CA GLN A 97 -9.68 -11.08 -16.80
C GLN A 97 -8.61 -10.18 -17.40
N LEU A 98 -8.16 -9.22 -16.61
CA LEU A 98 -7.10 -8.30 -16.99
C LEU A 98 -5.75 -9.03 -17.11
N PRO A 99 -4.82 -8.54 -17.93
CA PRO A 99 -3.50 -9.15 -18.05
C PRO A 99 -2.75 -9.16 -16.71
N GLN A 100 -2.18 -10.30 -16.35
CA GLN A 100 -1.36 -10.45 -15.15
C GLN A 100 0.09 -10.77 -15.50
N VAL A 101 1.02 -10.19 -14.74
CA VAL A 101 2.47 -10.41 -14.88
C VAL A 101 3.04 -10.85 -13.54
N LEU A 102 3.79 -11.96 -13.55
CA LEU A 102 4.55 -12.45 -12.41
C LEU A 102 5.97 -11.89 -12.43
N ILE A 103 6.30 -11.07 -11.43
CA ILE A 103 7.65 -10.55 -11.21
C ILE A 103 8.33 -11.44 -10.16
N LYS A 104 9.34 -12.19 -10.59
CA LYS A 104 10.18 -12.98 -9.69
C LYS A 104 11.31 -12.11 -9.14
N THR A 105 11.38 -11.97 -7.82
CA THR A 105 12.41 -11.17 -7.16
C THR A 105 13.23 -12.00 -6.18
N THR A 106 14.36 -11.47 -5.73
CA THR A 106 15.18 -12.09 -4.68
C THR A 106 14.51 -12.09 -3.30
N ARG A 107 13.38 -11.39 -3.14
CA ARG A 107 12.61 -11.29 -1.89
C ARG A 107 11.25 -11.99 -1.98
N GLY A 108 10.98 -12.71 -3.06
CA GLY A 108 9.72 -13.39 -3.30
C GLY A 108 9.08 -13.01 -4.63
N ASP A 109 7.95 -13.65 -4.90
CA ASP A 109 7.17 -13.44 -6.11
C ASP A 109 6.13 -12.34 -5.90
N ILE A 110 5.96 -11.48 -6.91
CA ILE A 110 4.96 -10.40 -6.94
C ILE A 110 4.12 -10.59 -8.19
N THR A 111 2.83 -10.88 -8.03
CA THR A 111 1.88 -10.86 -9.14
C THR A 111 1.27 -9.47 -9.24
N ILE A 112 1.33 -8.87 -10.43
CA ILE A 112 0.67 -7.60 -10.72
C ILE A 112 -0.40 -7.82 -11.79
N GLU A 113 -1.51 -7.15 -11.62
CA GLU A 113 -2.58 -7.05 -12.61
C GLU A 113 -2.50 -5.69 -13.32
N LEU A 114 -2.73 -5.70 -14.62
CA LEU A 114 -2.53 -4.53 -15.48
C LEU A 114 -3.86 -3.98 -15.94
N LEU A 115 -4.16 -2.74 -15.55
CA LEU A 115 -5.41 -2.05 -15.88
C LEU A 115 -5.38 -1.52 -17.32
N GLU A 116 -5.44 -2.41 -18.32
CA GLU A 116 -5.32 -2.03 -19.73
C GLU A 116 -6.44 -1.12 -20.22
N ASN A 117 -7.62 -1.19 -19.59
CA ASN A 117 -8.75 -0.30 -19.88
C ASN A 117 -8.50 1.14 -19.42
N GLU A 118 -7.73 1.33 -18.35
CA GLU A 118 -7.45 2.64 -17.75
C GLU A 118 -6.18 3.28 -18.34
N ALA A 119 -5.15 2.47 -18.60
CA ALA A 119 -3.85 2.94 -19.08
C ALA A 119 -3.29 2.10 -20.25
N PRO A 120 -4.01 2.01 -21.39
CA PRO A 120 -3.72 1.07 -22.46
C PRO A 120 -2.30 1.18 -23.02
N ASN A 121 -1.81 2.40 -23.23
CA ASN A 121 -0.45 2.62 -23.75
C ASN A 121 0.64 2.21 -22.76
N ALA A 122 0.41 2.44 -21.46
CA ALA A 122 1.37 2.07 -20.43
C ALA A 122 1.44 0.55 -20.27
N VAL A 123 0.28 -0.12 -20.30
CA VAL A 123 0.18 -1.58 -20.24
C VAL A 123 0.82 -2.21 -21.47
N ALA A 124 0.50 -1.74 -22.68
CA ALA A 124 1.09 -2.24 -23.92
C ALA A 124 2.63 -2.11 -23.92
N ASN A 125 3.16 -0.96 -23.50
CA ASN A 125 4.61 -0.76 -23.37
C ASN A 125 5.21 -1.69 -22.32
N PHE A 126 4.58 -1.84 -21.16
CA PHE A 126 5.06 -2.71 -20.09
C PHE A 126 5.11 -4.18 -20.52
N ILE A 127 4.04 -4.69 -21.13
CA ILE A 127 3.96 -6.06 -21.66
C ILE A 127 5.05 -6.27 -22.71
N SER A 128 5.21 -5.34 -23.65
CA SER A 128 6.25 -5.45 -24.68
C SER A 128 7.65 -5.55 -24.07
N LEU A 129 7.97 -4.77 -23.03
CA LEU A 129 9.25 -4.84 -22.34
C LEU A 129 9.43 -6.16 -21.57
N VAL A 130 8.35 -6.70 -20.99
CA VAL A 130 8.35 -8.02 -20.33
C VAL A 130 8.63 -9.13 -21.33
N GLU A 131 7.93 -9.16 -22.46
CA GLU A 131 8.10 -10.17 -23.52
C GLU A 131 9.52 -10.15 -24.11
N ASN A 132 10.12 -8.95 -24.20
CA ASN A 132 11.51 -8.77 -24.63
C ASN A 132 12.55 -9.02 -23.52
N LYS A 133 12.14 -9.53 -22.35
CA LYS A 133 13.01 -9.80 -21.19
C LYS A 133 13.82 -8.58 -20.73
N PHE A 134 13.33 -7.37 -20.99
CA PHE A 134 14.05 -6.14 -20.68
C PHE A 134 14.37 -6.02 -19.19
N TYR A 135 13.40 -6.38 -18.34
CA TYR A 135 13.47 -6.29 -16.88
C TYR A 135 14.34 -7.37 -16.22
N ASP A 136 14.78 -8.40 -16.94
CA ASP A 136 15.61 -9.46 -16.36
C ASP A 136 16.94 -8.88 -15.87
N GLY A 137 17.26 -9.16 -14.60
CA GLY A 137 18.47 -8.67 -13.93
C GLY A 137 18.43 -7.20 -13.49
N ILE A 138 17.33 -6.48 -13.71
CA ILE A 138 17.17 -5.10 -13.23
C ILE A 138 16.92 -5.09 -11.71
N ARG A 139 17.60 -4.18 -11.00
CA ARG A 139 17.46 -4.01 -9.54
C ARG A 139 16.45 -2.91 -9.20
N PHE A 140 15.79 -3.07 -8.05
CA PHE A 140 15.13 -1.95 -7.37
C PHE A 140 16.19 -1.02 -6.78
N HIS A 141 16.66 -0.05 -7.57
CA HIS A 141 17.80 0.80 -7.21
C HIS A 141 17.41 1.93 -6.25
N ARG A 142 16.12 2.21 -6.07
CA ARG A 142 15.63 3.21 -5.12
C ARG A 142 14.46 2.65 -4.32
N VAL A 143 14.65 2.51 -3.01
CA VAL A 143 13.64 1.99 -2.08
C VAL A 143 13.51 2.95 -0.90
N ILE A 144 12.30 3.49 -0.71
CA ILE A 144 11.98 4.40 0.39
C ILE A 144 10.92 3.73 1.28
N PRO A 145 11.24 3.40 2.54
CA PRO A 145 10.28 2.78 3.47
C PRO A 145 9.00 3.59 3.60
N GLY A 146 7.86 2.92 3.51
CA GLY A 146 6.54 3.56 3.63
C GLY A 146 6.12 4.41 2.42
N PHE A 147 6.90 4.42 1.34
CA PHE A 147 6.55 5.16 0.13
C PHE A 147 6.55 4.26 -1.11
N MET A 148 7.71 3.87 -1.63
CA MET A 148 7.77 3.07 -2.86
C MET A 148 9.12 2.36 -3.06
N ALA A 149 9.11 1.38 -3.96
CA ALA A 149 10.30 0.76 -4.53
C ALA A 149 10.29 0.98 -6.05
N GLN A 150 11.35 1.61 -6.58
CA GLN A 150 11.49 1.97 -7.98
C GLN A 150 12.54 1.09 -8.67
N GLY A 151 12.10 0.45 -9.75
CA GLY A 151 12.92 -0.38 -10.65
C GLY A 151 12.86 0.13 -12.09
N GLY A 152 13.08 -0.77 -13.05
CA GLY A 152 12.88 -0.49 -14.48
C GLY A 152 14.01 0.29 -15.18
N CYS A 153 15.14 0.52 -14.52
CA CYS A 153 16.28 1.22 -15.12
C CYS A 153 17.34 0.21 -15.63
N PRO A 154 17.68 0.18 -16.94
CA PRO A 154 18.66 -0.76 -17.48
C PRO A 154 20.07 -0.53 -16.92
N ASN A 155 20.39 0.72 -16.55
CA ASN A 155 21.64 1.07 -15.87
C ASN A 155 21.77 0.48 -14.45
N SER A 156 20.73 -0.17 -13.95
CA SER A 156 20.79 -0.87 -12.67
C SER A 156 21.17 -2.35 -12.80
N LYS A 157 21.42 -2.88 -13.99
CA LYS A 157 21.98 -4.23 -14.15
C LYS A 157 23.41 -4.30 -13.61
N ASP A 158 23.89 -5.50 -13.29
CA ASP A 158 25.23 -5.67 -12.67
C ASP A 158 26.37 -5.36 -13.64
N ASP A 159 26.16 -5.53 -14.95
CA ASP A 159 27.12 -5.27 -16.02
C ASP A 159 26.98 -3.88 -16.65
N ALA A 160 26.02 -3.07 -16.18
CA ALA A 160 25.78 -1.75 -16.73
C ALA A 160 26.82 -0.73 -16.24
N GLN A 161 27.27 0.13 -17.15
CA GLN A 161 28.23 1.22 -16.84
C GLN A 161 27.54 2.56 -16.53
N GLY A 162 26.23 2.65 -16.72
CA GLY A 162 25.46 3.87 -16.46
C GLY A 162 25.09 4.04 -14.99
N VAL A 163 24.62 5.24 -14.64
CA VAL A 163 24.13 5.53 -13.28
C VAL A 163 22.71 4.97 -13.11
N PRO A 164 22.43 4.18 -12.05
CA PRO A 164 21.07 3.76 -11.75
C PRO A 164 20.11 4.95 -11.60
N GLY A 165 18.97 4.91 -12.28
CA GLY A 165 17.96 5.97 -12.29
C GLY A 165 18.04 6.94 -13.48
N THR A 166 19.02 6.82 -14.37
CA THR A 166 19.16 7.68 -15.57
C THR A 166 18.90 6.99 -16.90
N GLY A 167 18.74 5.66 -16.91
CA GLY A 167 18.42 4.88 -18.11
C GLY A 167 16.91 4.73 -18.30
N GLY A 168 16.46 4.81 -19.54
CA GLY A 168 15.08 4.50 -19.96
C GLY A 168 15.02 3.25 -20.86
N PRO A 169 13.81 2.70 -21.07
CA PRO A 169 13.56 1.75 -22.15
C PRO A 169 13.74 2.37 -23.54
#